data_AF-A0A2Z6R8J7-F1
#
_entry.id   AF-A0A2Z6R8J7-F1
#
_cell.length_a   1.000
_cell.length_b   1.000
_cell.length_c   1.000
_cell.angle_alpha   90.00
_cell.angle_beta   90.00
_cell.angle_gamma   90.00
#
_symmetry.space_group_name_H-M   'P 1'
#
loop_
_entity.id
_entity.type
_entity.pdbx_description
1 polymer ?
#
loop_
_entity_poly.entity_id
_entity_poly.type
_entity_poly.pdbx_seq_one_letter_code
_entity_poly.pdbx_strand_id
1 'polypeptide(L)'
;MEEQNEILNATTSHLEKLECRVKELELQLELQANETKFFSSNRDWVKFFINIIINKLGERKWRLADDSIDMKRRGLTLTQEEQNCYNDLKELLDGYGMTTSDLKLLQQVMNNSNAKFHHNKQTLEQVKLMFRDPVPTDLRVYKPPLEKALEVIGKRR
;
A
#
# COMPACT_ATOMS: atom_id res chain seq x y z
N MET A 1 56.77 4.81 -16.60
CA MET A 1 55.82 3.88 -17.25
C MET A 1 55.04 3.07 -16.22
N GLU A 2 55.69 2.52 -15.19
CA GLU A 2 55.03 1.69 -14.16
C GLU A 2 54.00 2.48 -13.32
N GLU A 3 54.38 3.66 -12.83
CA GLU A 3 53.50 4.56 -12.06
C GLU A 3 52.28 5.06 -12.85
N GLN A 4 52.45 5.31 -14.16
CA GLN A 4 51.35 5.69 -15.05
C GLN A 4 50.36 4.54 -15.27
N ASN A 5 50.84 3.29 -15.32
CA ASN A 5 49.99 2.11 -15.44
C ASN A 5 49.23 1.83 -14.14
N GLU A 6 49.85 2.04 -12.98
CA GLU A 6 49.17 1.91 -11.69
C GLU A 6 48.04 2.93 -11.53
N ILE A 7 48.30 4.19 -11.90
CA ILE A 7 47.27 5.24 -11.93
C ILE A 7 46.14 4.86 -12.87
N LEU A 8 46.46 4.41 -14.10
CA LEU A 8 45.44 4.01 -15.08
C LEU A 8 44.56 2.86 -14.59
N ASN A 9 45.15 1.84 -13.96
CA ASN A 9 44.41 0.69 -13.40
C ASN A 9 43.51 1.13 -12.23
N ALA A 10 44.02 1.98 -11.35
CA ALA A 10 43.25 2.51 -10.23
C ALA A 10 42.07 3.38 -10.71
N THR A 11 42.30 4.25 -11.71
CA THR A 11 41.25 5.07 -12.32
C THR A 11 40.19 4.20 -13.00
N THR A 12 40.59 3.18 -13.75
CA THR A 12 39.66 2.25 -14.42
C THR A 12 38.77 1.53 -13.40
N SER A 13 39.36 0.96 -12.34
CA SER A 13 38.59 0.30 -11.28
C SER A 13 37.62 1.26 -10.57
N HIS A 14 38.01 2.53 -10.40
CA HIS A 14 37.14 3.52 -9.79
C HIS A 14 35.96 3.90 -10.70
N LEU A 15 36.19 4.02 -12.01
CA LEU A 15 35.15 4.28 -13.00
C LEU A 15 34.13 3.14 -13.04
N GLU A 16 34.58 1.88 -13.05
CA GLU A 16 33.70 0.72 -13.02
C GLU A 16 32.81 0.71 -11.75
N LYS A 17 33.39 1.03 -10.59
CA LYS A 17 32.63 1.15 -9.33
C LYS A 17 31.59 2.27 -9.39
N LEU A 18 31.94 3.41 -9.97
CA LEU A 18 31.00 4.52 -10.14
C LEU A 18 29.87 4.15 -11.09
N GLU A 19 30.17 3.48 -12.21
CA GLU A 19 29.16 3.03 -13.17
C GLU A 19 28.18 2.04 -12.52
N CYS A 20 28.67 1.09 -11.72
CA CYS A 20 27.83 0.18 -10.93
C CYS A 20 26.91 0.95 -9.96
N ARG A 21 27.45 1.93 -9.23
CA ARG A 21 26.66 2.74 -8.29
C ARG A 21 25.60 3.59 -9.00
N VAL A 22 25.90 4.13 -10.18
CA VAL A 22 24.93 4.90 -10.98
C VAL A 22 23.77 3.99 -11.40
N LYS A 23 24.06 2.80 -11.95
CA LYS A 23 23.02 1.82 -12.34
C LYS A 23 22.14 1.41 -11.16
N GLU A 24 22.74 1.21 -9.99
CA GLU A 24 21.99 0.89 -8.77
C GLU A 24 21.05 2.02 -8.34
N LEU A 25 21.53 3.28 -8.39
CA LEU A 25 20.71 4.45 -8.05
C LEU A 25 19.58 4.69 -9.05
N GLU A 26 19.82 4.48 -10.34
CA GLU A 26 18.78 4.57 -11.38
C GLU A 26 17.66 3.55 -11.14
N LEU A 27 18.03 2.30 -10.82
CA LEU A 27 17.06 1.25 -10.47
C LEU A 27 16.26 1.60 -9.21
N GLN A 28 16.93 2.11 -8.17
CA GLN A 28 16.24 2.55 -6.94
C GLN A 28 15.26 3.68 -7.21
N LEU A 29 15.63 4.65 -8.04
CA LEU A 29 14.77 5.78 -8.41
C LEU A 29 13.53 5.30 -9.18
N GLU A 30 13.71 4.38 -10.13
CA GLU A 30 12.60 3.80 -10.90
C GLU A 30 11.64 3.02 -10.00
N LEU A 31 12.16 2.19 -9.08
CA LEU A 31 11.34 1.46 -8.10
C LEU A 31 10.55 2.42 -7.21
N GLN A 32 11.18 3.49 -6.71
CA GLN A 32 10.50 4.50 -5.88
C GLN A 32 9.43 5.27 -6.65
N ALA A 33 9.67 5.60 -7.92
CA ALA A 33 8.70 6.27 -8.77
C ALA A 33 7.47 5.39 -9.00
N ASN A 34 7.68 4.11 -9.30
CA ASN A 34 6.61 3.12 -9.49
C ASN A 34 5.80 2.89 -8.21
N GLU A 35 6.47 2.78 -7.07
CA GLU A 35 5.82 2.63 -5.77
C GLU A 35 4.99 3.87 -5.39
N THR A 36 5.54 5.07 -5.59
CA THR A 36 4.84 6.33 -5.33
C THR A 36 3.60 6.47 -6.22
N LYS A 37 3.73 6.15 -7.51
CA LYS A 37 2.60 6.14 -8.45
C LYS A 37 1.52 5.13 -8.02
N PHE A 38 1.91 3.94 -7.60
CA PHE A 38 0.97 2.91 -7.14
C PHE A 38 0.15 3.39 -5.93
N PHE A 39 0.81 3.89 -4.87
CA PHE A 39 0.10 4.31 -3.67
C PHE A 39 -0.78 5.53 -3.91
N SER A 40 -0.28 6.55 -4.61
CA SER A 40 -1.04 7.76 -4.92
C SER A 40 -2.30 7.47 -5.75
N SER A 41 -2.19 6.65 -6.79
CA SER A 41 -3.32 6.27 -7.64
C SER A 41 -4.42 5.48 -6.91
N ASN A 42 -4.06 4.69 -5.91
CA ASN A 42 -5.01 3.85 -5.19
C ASN A 42 -5.55 4.49 -3.91
N ARG A 43 -4.86 5.48 -3.34
CA ARG A 43 -5.20 6.13 -2.06
C ARG A 43 -6.65 6.61 -2.00
N ASP A 44 -7.10 7.34 -3.01
CA ASP A 44 -8.41 7.97 -2.99
C ASP A 44 -9.54 6.91 -3.08
N TRP A 45 -9.31 5.81 -3.79
CA TRP A 45 -10.23 4.66 -3.82
C TRP A 45 -10.29 3.95 -2.48
N VAL A 46 -9.14 3.73 -1.85
CA VAL A 46 -9.10 3.14 -0.51
C VAL A 46 -9.81 4.03 0.50
N LYS A 47 -9.58 5.35 0.45
CA LYS A 47 -10.27 6.31 1.31
C LYS A 47 -11.79 6.23 1.10
N PHE A 48 -12.24 6.14 -0.14
CA PHE A 48 -13.66 6.01 -0.45
C PHE A 48 -14.24 4.70 0.10
N PHE A 49 -13.52 3.58 -0.02
CA PHE A 49 -13.91 2.30 0.56
C PHE A 49 -13.99 2.33 2.09
N ILE A 50 -13.00 2.92 2.76
CA ILE A 50 -13.00 3.05 4.23
C ILE A 50 -14.18 3.93 4.68
N ASN A 51 -14.50 4.99 3.94
CA ASN A 51 -15.71 5.78 4.22
C ASN A 51 -17.00 4.96 4.07
N ILE A 52 -17.07 4.00 3.14
CA ILE A 52 -18.20 3.06 3.04
C ILE A 52 -18.33 2.21 4.31
N ILE A 53 -17.21 1.70 4.84
CA ILE A 53 -17.19 0.93 6.08
C ILE A 53 -17.65 1.81 7.26
N ILE A 54 -17.07 3.00 7.41
CA ILE A 54 -17.43 3.97 8.46
C ILE A 54 -18.92 4.29 8.42
N ASN A 55 -19.47 4.56 7.24
CA ASN A 55 -20.88 4.89 7.08
C ASN A 55 -21.82 3.71 7.42
N LYS A 56 -21.38 2.47 7.22
CA LYS A 56 -22.19 1.28 7.55
C LYS A 56 -22.13 0.92 9.04
N LEU A 57 -20.96 1.01 9.67
CA LEU A 57 -20.80 0.68 11.09
C LEU A 57 -21.16 1.83 12.03
N GLY A 58 -21.01 3.06 11.56
CA GLY A 58 -20.98 4.25 12.40
C GLY A 58 -19.56 4.54 12.92
N GLU A 59 -19.22 5.81 12.99
CA GLU A 59 -17.85 6.27 13.28
C GLU A 59 -17.29 5.77 14.61
N ARG A 60 -18.11 5.76 15.67
CA ARG A 60 -17.70 5.26 16.99
C ARG A 60 -17.35 3.77 16.95
N LYS A 61 -18.23 2.96 16.36
CA LYS A 61 -18.02 1.51 16.24
C LYS A 61 -16.81 1.21 15.38
N TRP A 62 -16.63 1.94 14.28
CA TRP A 62 -15.46 1.84 13.43
C TRP A 62 -14.16 2.06 14.20
N ARG A 63 -14.05 3.16 14.97
CA ARG A 63 -12.84 3.45 15.76
C ARG A 63 -12.52 2.32 16.74
N LEU A 64 -13.51 1.88 17.51
CA LEU A 64 -13.34 0.76 18.46
C LEU A 64 -12.92 -0.53 17.75
N ALA A 65 -13.54 -0.85 16.61
CA ALA A 65 -13.20 -2.04 15.84
C ALA A 65 -11.81 -1.99 15.23
N ASP A 66 -11.38 -0.83 14.71
CA ASP A 66 -10.05 -0.64 14.13
C ASP A 66 -8.95 -0.74 15.19
N ASP A 67 -9.14 -0.09 16.34
CA ASP A 67 -8.24 -0.20 17.50
C ASP A 67 -8.17 -1.65 18.00
N SER A 68 -9.31 -2.35 18.02
CA SER A 68 -9.39 -3.76 18.41
C SER A 68 -8.57 -4.70 17.52
N ILE A 69 -8.42 -4.40 16.23
CA ILE A 69 -7.52 -5.18 15.34
C ILE A 69 -6.08 -5.08 15.84
N ASP A 70 -5.64 -3.87 16.19
CA ASP A 70 -4.27 -3.63 16.65
C ASP A 70 -4.01 -4.20 18.05
N MET A 71 -5.00 -4.11 18.94
CA MET A 71 -4.95 -4.74 20.26
C MET A 71 -4.81 -6.27 20.15
N LYS A 72 -5.62 -6.93 19.31
CA LYS A 72 -5.50 -8.38 19.07
C LYS A 72 -4.16 -8.79 18.51
N ARG A 73 -3.62 -8.03 17.56
CA ARG A 73 -2.28 -8.28 17.00
C ARG A 73 -1.18 -8.20 18.07
N ARG A 74 -1.35 -7.36 19.10
CA ARG A 74 -0.44 -7.23 20.24
C ARG A 74 -0.69 -8.26 21.35
N GLY A 75 -1.67 -9.15 21.19
CA GLY A 75 -2.03 -10.16 22.18
C GLY A 75 -2.82 -9.60 23.37
N LEU A 76 -3.42 -8.41 23.25
CA LEU A 76 -4.23 -7.81 24.30
C LEU A 76 -5.67 -8.37 24.28
N THR A 77 -6.23 -8.55 25.47
CA THR A 77 -7.64 -8.93 25.64
C THR A 77 -8.53 -7.73 25.38
N LEU A 78 -9.58 -7.94 24.58
CA LEU A 78 -10.59 -6.92 24.30
C LEU A 78 -11.67 -6.94 25.39
N THR A 79 -12.21 -5.77 25.71
CA THR A 79 -13.48 -5.64 26.42
C THR A 79 -14.63 -6.23 25.60
N GLN A 80 -15.78 -6.46 26.24
CA GLN A 80 -16.96 -6.97 25.53
C GLN A 80 -17.43 -6.01 24.43
N GLU A 81 -17.37 -4.69 24.68
CA GLU A 81 -17.78 -3.68 23.69
C GLU A 81 -16.85 -3.67 22.47
N GLU A 82 -15.53 -3.70 22.70
CA GLU A 82 -14.51 -3.80 21.65
C GLU A 82 -14.66 -5.10 20.84
N GLN A 83 -14.87 -6.23 21.53
CA GLN A 83 -15.06 -7.52 20.89
C GLN A 83 -16.35 -7.56 20.04
N ASN A 84 -17.42 -6.90 20.48
CA ASN A 84 -18.65 -6.76 19.68
C ASN A 84 -18.40 -5.89 18.44
N CYS A 85 -17.76 -4.73 18.60
CA CYS A 85 -17.45 -3.85 17.45
C CYS A 85 -16.52 -4.54 16.44
N TYR A 86 -15.53 -5.30 16.93
CA TYR A 86 -14.65 -6.10 16.08
C TYR A 86 -15.42 -7.17 15.28
N ASN A 87 -16.39 -7.84 15.90
CA ASN A 87 -17.22 -8.84 15.22
C ASN A 87 -18.13 -8.19 14.18
N ASP A 88 -18.77 -7.06 14.50
CA ASP A 88 -19.57 -6.28 13.54
C ASP A 88 -18.74 -5.90 12.30
N LEU A 89 -17.49 -5.45 12.51
CA LEU A 89 -16.58 -5.14 11.41
C LEU A 89 -16.20 -6.40 10.62
N LYS A 90 -15.91 -7.51 11.29
CA LYS A 90 -15.53 -8.76 10.64
C LYS A 90 -16.67 -9.28 9.75
N GLU A 91 -17.89 -9.34 10.26
CA GLU A 91 -19.07 -9.76 9.50
C GLU A 91 -19.30 -8.85 8.28
N LEU A 92 -19.12 -7.53 8.46
CA LEU A 92 -19.23 -6.59 7.34
C LEU A 92 -18.17 -6.85 6.26
N LEU A 93 -16.92 -7.09 6.65
CA LEU A 93 -15.82 -7.40 5.75
C LEU A 93 -16.03 -8.76 5.07
N ASP A 94 -16.50 -9.78 5.79
CA ASP A 94 -16.82 -11.10 5.26
C ASP A 94 -17.91 -10.97 4.17
N GLY A 95 -18.90 -10.09 4.36
CA GLY A 95 -19.89 -9.74 3.33
C GLY A 95 -19.31 -9.08 2.07
N TYR A 96 -18.07 -8.59 2.13
CA TYR A 96 -17.28 -8.08 1.00
C TYR A 96 -16.20 -9.07 0.53
N GLY A 97 -16.17 -10.29 1.08
CA GLY A 97 -15.12 -11.27 0.82
C GLY A 97 -13.74 -10.84 1.34
N MET A 98 -13.69 -9.95 2.33
CA MET A 98 -12.47 -9.39 2.90
C MET A 98 -12.21 -9.87 4.32
N THR A 99 -10.93 -9.89 4.68
CA THR A 99 -10.49 -10.12 6.05
C THR A 99 -10.06 -8.82 6.73
N THR A 100 -9.87 -8.86 8.05
CA THR A 100 -9.25 -7.73 8.79
C THR A 100 -7.80 -7.48 8.36
N SER A 101 -7.10 -8.51 7.86
CA SER A 101 -5.78 -8.36 7.24
C SER A 101 -5.84 -7.60 5.91
N ASP A 102 -6.82 -7.89 5.06
CA ASP A 102 -7.08 -7.14 3.83
C ASP A 102 -7.31 -5.66 4.13
N LEU A 103 -8.12 -5.36 5.16
CA LEU A 103 -8.37 -4.00 5.61
C LEU A 103 -7.08 -3.29 6.08
N LYS A 104 -6.21 -3.96 6.85
CA LYS A 104 -4.93 -3.37 7.30
C LYS A 104 -3.98 -3.10 6.12
N LEU A 105 -3.96 -3.97 5.10
CA LEU A 105 -3.20 -3.72 3.88
C LEU A 105 -3.72 -2.49 3.13
N LEU A 106 -5.05 -2.30 3.06
CA LEU A 106 -5.64 -1.09 2.48
C LEU A 106 -5.27 0.16 3.30
N GLN A 107 -5.32 0.12 4.62
CA GLN A 107 -4.88 1.25 5.46
C GLN A 107 -3.41 1.61 5.22
N GLN A 108 -2.53 0.64 4.97
CA GLN A 108 -1.14 0.89 4.59
C GLN A 108 -1.02 1.65 3.26
N VAL A 109 -1.87 1.36 2.27
CA VAL A 109 -1.91 2.12 1.01
C VAL A 109 -2.17 3.61 1.28
N MET A 110 -3.08 3.94 2.21
CA MET A 110 -3.31 5.34 2.60
C MET A 110 -2.13 5.96 3.34
N ASN A 111 -1.56 5.24 4.31
CA ASN A 111 -0.48 5.75 5.16
C ASN A 111 0.81 5.97 4.34
N ASN A 112 1.15 5.02 3.47
CA ASN A 112 2.32 5.11 2.60
C ASN A 112 2.14 6.17 1.51
N SER A 113 0.93 6.38 1.00
CA SER A 113 0.66 7.50 0.11
C SER A 113 0.75 8.86 0.80
N ASN A 114 0.33 8.97 2.08
CA ASN A 114 0.48 10.21 2.84
C ASN A 114 1.94 10.52 3.15
N ALA A 115 2.76 9.50 3.43
CA ALA A 115 4.20 9.67 3.63
C ALA A 115 4.94 10.06 2.34
N LYS A 116 4.42 9.68 1.17
CA LYS A 116 5.06 9.85 -0.15
C LYS A 116 4.35 10.83 -1.11
N PHE A 117 3.67 11.86 -0.58
CA PHE A 117 3.00 12.97 -1.30
C PHE A 117 1.49 12.83 -1.60
N HIS A 118 0.77 13.90 -1.24
CA HIS A 118 -0.61 14.20 -1.56
C HIS A 118 -0.80 14.52 -3.05
N HIS A 119 -1.21 13.59 -3.91
CA HIS A 119 -1.87 13.89 -5.19
C HIS A 119 -2.71 12.65 -5.58
N ASN A 120 -4.00 12.79 -5.91
CA ASN A 120 -4.49 12.80 -7.30
C ASN A 120 -5.97 12.38 -7.46
N LYS A 121 -6.71 13.11 -8.31
CA LYS A 121 -8.11 12.88 -8.70
C LYS A 121 -8.20 11.97 -9.94
N GLN A 122 -8.11 10.64 -9.78
CA GLN A 122 -8.24 9.68 -10.90
C GLN A 122 -9.59 8.96 -10.94
N THR A 123 -9.97 8.38 -12.09
CA THR A 123 -11.23 7.66 -12.30
C THR A 123 -11.09 6.13 -12.18
N LEU A 124 -12.19 5.41 -11.90
CA LEU A 124 -12.20 3.98 -11.57
C LEU A 124 -11.66 3.10 -12.71
N GLU A 125 -11.92 3.49 -13.96
CA GLU A 125 -11.47 2.77 -15.15
C GLU A 125 -9.96 2.91 -15.36
N GLN A 126 -9.39 4.07 -15.06
CA GLN A 126 -7.95 4.31 -15.15
C GLN A 126 -7.17 3.44 -14.16
N VAL A 127 -7.71 3.24 -12.95
CA VAL A 127 -7.08 2.37 -11.94
C VAL A 127 -7.17 0.89 -12.33
N LYS A 128 -8.30 0.44 -12.90
CA LYS A 128 -8.43 -0.93 -13.41
C LYS A 128 -7.44 -1.25 -14.55
N LEU A 129 -7.09 -0.26 -15.36
CA LEU A 129 -6.07 -0.39 -16.42
C LEU A 129 -4.65 -0.49 -15.86
N MET A 130 -4.32 0.26 -14.80
CA MET A 130 -3.00 0.21 -14.16
C MET A 130 -2.65 -1.14 -13.51
N PHE A 131 -3.63 -1.96 -13.14
CA PHE A 131 -3.39 -3.32 -12.62
C PHE A 131 -2.89 -4.33 -13.67
N ARG A 132 -2.79 -3.93 -14.94
CA ARG A 132 -2.25 -4.74 -16.05
C ARG A 132 -0.74 -4.57 -16.23
N ASP A 133 -0.14 -3.50 -15.69
CA ASP A 133 1.31 -3.30 -15.70
C ASP A 133 1.99 -4.19 -14.62
N PRO A 134 3.25 -4.61 -14.82
CA PRO A 134 3.95 -5.43 -13.84
C PRO A 134 4.13 -4.67 -12.52
N VAL A 135 3.34 -5.06 -11.53
CA VAL A 135 3.45 -4.57 -10.16
C VAL A 135 4.74 -5.14 -9.54
N PRO A 136 5.63 -4.29 -8.98
CA PRO A 136 6.81 -4.73 -8.24
C PRO A 136 6.44 -5.85 -7.25
N THR A 137 7.29 -6.87 -7.11
CA THR A 137 6.98 -8.08 -6.32
C THR A 137 6.45 -7.75 -4.92
N ASP A 138 7.03 -6.74 -4.28
CA ASP A 138 6.69 -6.29 -2.93
C ASP A 138 5.32 -5.60 -2.82
N LEU A 139 4.75 -5.16 -3.95
CA LEU A 139 3.44 -4.49 -4.01
C LEU A 139 2.30 -5.44 -4.40
N ARG A 140 2.63 -6.67 -4.82
CA ARG A 140 1.62 -7.67 -5.22
C ARG A 140 0.67 -8.05 -4.09
N VAL A 141 1.13 -7.96 -2.85
CA VAL A 141 0.34 -8.20 -1.63
C VAL A 141 -0.89 -7.29 -1.54
N TYR A 142 -0.82 -6.07 -2.08
CA TYR A 142 -1.94 -5.11 -2.05
C TYR A 142 -2.97 -5.35 -3.15
N LYS A 143 -2.66 -6.13 -4.19
CA LYS A 143 -3.54 -6.29 -5.35
C LYS A 143 -4.87 -6.99 -5.01
N PRO A 144 -4.88 -8.16 -4.34
CA PRO A 144 -6.14 -8.82 -3.97
C PRO A 144 -7.09 -7.96 -3.13
N PRO A 145 -6.66 -7.27 -2.05
CA PRO A 145 -7.57 -6.45 -1.27
C PRO A 145 -8.06 -5.21 -2.04
N LEU A 146 -7.23 -4.64 -2.94
CA LEU A 146 -7.65 -3.51 -3.80
C LEU A 146 -8.73 -3.92 -4.79
N GLU A 147 -8.60 -5.07 -5.44
CA GLU A 147 -9.61 -5.57 -6.40
C GLU A 147 -10.97 -5.77 -5.72
N LYS A 148 -11.00 -6.39 -4.54
CA LYS A 148 -12.21 -6.55 -3.73
C LYS A 148 -12.83 -5.20 -3.36
N ALA A 149 -12.02 -4.20 -2.98
CA ALA A 149 -12.50 -2.88 -2.61
C ALA A 149 -13.18 -2.18 -3.80
N LEU A 150 -12.55 -2.24 -4.97
CA LEU A 150 -13.08 -1.63 -6.21
C LEU A 150 -14.38 -2.30 -6.66
N GLU A 151 -14.56 -3.60 -6.43
CA GLU A 151 -15.81 -4.30 -6.72
C GLU A 151 -16.97 -3.80 -5.85
N VAL A 152 -16.74 -3.65 -4.54
CA VAL A 152 -17.73 -3.10 -3.60
C VAL A 152 -18.13 -1.69 -3.99
N ILE A 153 -17.16 -0.86 -4.39
CA ILE A 153 -17.41 0.51 -4.87
C ILE A 153 -18.26 0.48 -6.15
N GLY A 154 -17.94 -0.41 -7.09
CA GLY A 154 -18.65 -0.55 -8.36
C GLY A 154 -20.13 -0.93 -8.17
N LYS A 155 -20.45 -1.78 -7.19
CA LYS A 155 -21.82 -2.21 -6.86
C LYS A 155 -22.73 -1.11 -6.29
N ARG A 156 -22.18 0.06 -5.93
CA ARG A 156 -22.94 1.21 -5.40
C ARG A 156 -23.30 2.28 -6.44
N ARG A 157 -22.82 2.14 -7.68
CA ARG A 157 -23.21 3.00 -8.81
C ARG A 157 -24.29 2.30 -9.63
#